data_AF-A0A960EE54-F1
#
_entry.id   AF-A0A960EE54-F1
#
_cell.length_a   1.000
_cell.length_b   1.000
_cell.length_c   1.000
_cell.angle_alpha   90.00
_cell.angle_beta   90.00
_cell.angle_gamma   90.00
#
_symmetry.space_group_name_H-M   'P 1'
#
loop_
_entity.id
_entity.type
_entity.pdbx_description
1 polymer ?
#
loop_
_entity_poly.entity_id
_entity_poly.type
_entity_poly.pdbx_seq_one_letter_code
_entity_poly.pdbx_strand_id
1 'polypeptide(L)'
;PQDRVAVKPHASPIFHAIQYLLGKQTREKLENFRGYKGAQSYPSRTKDTDDVDFSTGSVGLGVAQTLFSSLTQDYVKAHGWAKDRPEGRMVALVGDAELDEGNIFESLLDGWKQNLRNCWWIVDYNRQSLDAVVREGLWERYEQLFKNFGWDVVIVKYGSLQQAAFKEPGGDRLKQWIDTCPN
;
A
#
# COMPACT_ATOMS: atom_id res chain seq x y z
N PRO A 1 -15.97 -5.79 8.94
CA PRO A 1 -15.25 -5.25 7.75
C PRO A 1 -14.71 -6.41 6.90
N GLN A 2 -14.93 -6.42 5.59
CA GLN A 2 -14.40 -7.47 4.69
C GLN A 2 -13.12 -7.04 3.98
N ASP A 3 -12.76 -5.76 4.08
CA ASP A 3 -11.54 -5.20 3.52
C ASP A 3 -10.32 -5.94 4.08
N ARG A 4 -9.33 -6.15 3.22
CA ARG A 4 -8.09 -6.86 3.52
C ARG A 4 -6.91 -5.97 3.18
N VAL A 5 -5.91 -5.91 4.04
CA VAL A 5 -4.79 -4.97 3.90
C VAL A 5 -3.47 -5.72 3.82
N ALA A 6 -2.75 -5.56 2.70
CA ALA A 6 -1.35 -5.92 2.59
C ALA A 6 -0.51 -4.76 3.14
N VAL A 7 0.04 -4.96 4.33
CA VAL A 7 0.85 -3.96 5.03
C VAL A 7 2.28 -3.98 4.49
N LYS A 8 2.83 -2.81 4.17
CA LYS A 8 4.24 -2.62 3.79
C LYS A 8 5.14 -3.32 4.83
N PRO A 9 6.06 -4.22 4.44
CA PRO A 9 6.74 -5.10 5.39
C PRO A 9 7.39 -4.37 6.56
N HIS A 10 8.12 -3.30 6.27
CA HIS A 10 8.84 -2.50 7.27
C HIS A 10 7.93 -1.64 8.16
N ALA A 11 6.64 -1.52 7.83
CA ALA A 11 5.63 -0.91 8.70
C ALA A 11 5.07 -1.88 9.75
N SER A 12 5.61 -3.11 9.84
CA SER A 12 5.23 -4.11 10.86
C SER A 12 5.21 -3.56 12.30
N PRO A 13 6.14 -2.69 12.77
CA PRO A 13 6.06 -2.20 14.15
C PRO A 13 4.79 -1.40 14.40
N ILE A 14 4.36 -0.59 13.42
CA ILE A 14 3.13 0.20 13.49
C ILE A 14 1.91 -0.74 13.46
N PHE A 15 1.92 -1.74 12.59
CA PHE A 15 0.85 -2.74 12.53
C PHE A 15 0.70 -3.45 13.88
N HIS A 16 1.77 -4.01 14.45
CA HIS A 16 1.69 -4.71 15.73
C HIS A 16 1.29 -3.78 16.89
N ALA A 17 1.73 -2.51 16.87
CA ALA A 17 1.28 -1.51 17.84
C ALA A 17 -0.24 -1.25 17.75
N ILE A 18 -0.78 -1.12 16.52
CA ILE A 18 -2.23 -1.00 16.31
C ILE A 18 -2.96 -2.25 16.82
N GLN A 19 -2.46 -3.45 16.50
CA GLN A 19 -3.06 -4.70 16.98
C GLN A 19 -3.05 -4.80 18.50
N TYR A 20 -2.01 -4.29 19.17
CA TYR A 20 -1.94 -4.23 20.64
C TYR A 20 -2.98 -3.28 21.21
N LEU A 21 -3.12 -2.08 20.64
CA LEU A 21 -4.15 -1.11 21.04
C LEU A 21 -5.57 -1.64 20.81
N LEU A 22 -5.76 -2.52 19.83
CA LEU A 22 -7.02 -3.22 19.55
C LEU A 22 -7.21 -4.50 20.39
N GLY A 23 -6.29 -4.84 21.29
CA GLY A 23 -6.36 -6.03 22.14
C GLY A 23 -6.10 -7.36 21.45
N LYS A 24 -5.55 -7.34 20.22
CA LYS A 24 -5.23 -8.53 19.40
C LYS A 24 -3.75 -8.97 19.52
N GLN A 25 -2.93 -8.20 20.22
CA GLN A 25 -1.50 -8.46 20.41
C GLN A 25 -1.12 -8.22 21.88
N THR A 26 -0.12 -8.94 22.39
CA THR A 26 0.32 -8.79 23.79
C THR A 26 1.51 -7.84 23.90
N ARG A 27 1.61 -7.15 25.04
CA ARG A 27 2.77 -6.31 25.34
C ARG A 27 4.09 -7.10 25.32
N GLU A 28 4.10 -8.31 25.88
CA GLU A 28 5.26 -9.20 25.91
C GLU A 28 5.79 -9.50 24.49
N LYS A 29 4.90 -9.72 23.52
CA LYS A 29 5.29 -9.96 22.12
C LYS A 29 5.90 -8.73 21.46
N LEU A 30 5.42 -7.53 21.80
CA LEU A 30 6.01 -6.27 21.33
C LEU A 30 7.38 -6.02 21.95
N GLU A 31 7.52 -6.25 23.25
CA GLU A 31 8.80 -6.14 23.96
C GLU A 31 9.85 -7.12 23.40
N ASN A 32 9.38 -8.28 22.93
CA ASN A 32 10.21 -9.29 22.25
C ASN A 32 10.18 -9.18 20.72
N PHE A 33 9.85 -8.03 20.12
CA PHE A 33 9.77 -7.88 18.66
C PHE A 33 11.04 -8.41 17.95
N ARG A 34 10.86 -9.27 16.94
CA ARG A 34 11.91 -10.04 16.22
C ARG A 34 12.68 -11.07 17.06
N GLY A 35 12.36 -11.21 18.33
CA GLY A 35 12.89 -12.24 19.23
C GLY A 35 12.09 -13.54 19.18
N TYR A 36 12.63 -14.58 19.81
CA TYR A 36 11.93 -15.86 19.95
C TYR A 36 10.59 -15.66 20.67
N LYS A 37 9.51 -16.20 20.08
CA LYS A 37 8.11 -16.04 20.53
C LYS A 37 7.57 -14.60 20.49
N GLY A 38 8.33 -13.62 20.02
CA GLY A 38 7.87 -12.26 19.82
C GLY A 38 7.09 -12.04 18.52
N ALA A 39 6.64 -10.80 18.32
CA ALA A 39 6.03 -10.37 17.06
C ALA A 39 7.04 -10.47 15.90
N GLN A 40 6.57 -10.88 14.72
CA GLN A 40 7.44 -11.10 13.56
C GLN A 40 8.03 -9.81 13.01
N SER A 41 9.15 -9.91 12.31
CA SER A 41 9.77 -8.75 11.64
C SER A 41 8.90 -8.15 10.55
N TYR A 42 8.10 -8.98 9.87
CA TYR A 42 7.18 -8.64 8.79
C TYR A 42 5.86 -9.38 9.03
N PRO A 43 4.70 -8.79 8.68
CA PRO A 43 3.40 -9.43 8.88
C PRO A 43 3.37 -10.82 8.24
N SER A 44 3.03 -11.84 9.04
CA SER A 44 3.03 -13.22 8.60
C SER A 44 1.78 -13.96 9.07
N ARG A 45 0.93 -14.37 8.13
CA ARG A 45 -0.31 -15.11 8.43
C ARG A 45 -0.13 -16.41 9.20
N THR A 46 1.05 -17.02 9.10
CA THR A 46 1.33 -18.32 9.71
C THR A 46 2.14 -18.23 10.99
N LYS A 47 2.79 -17.10 11.26
CA LYS A 47 3.73 -16.94 12.39
C LYS A 47 3.27 -15.89 13.39
N ASP A 48 2.54 -14.87 12.94
CA ASP A 48 1.91 -13.93 13.84
C ASP A 48 0.60 -14.48 14.39
N THR A 49 0.25 -14.03 15.59
CA THR A 49 -1.01 -14.37 16.26
C THR A 49 -2.06 -13.28 16.12
N ASP A 50 -1.65 -12.08 15.69
CA ASP A 50 -2.57 -10.98 15.40
C ASP A 50 -3.16 -11.12 13.98
N ASP A 51 -4.10 -10.23 13.64
CA ASP A 51 -4.98 -10.37 12.47
C ASP A 51 -4.29 -9.88 11.19
N VAL A 52 -3.42 -10.73 10.64
CA VAL A 52 -2.70 -10.48 9.38
C VAL A 52 -3.52 -11.01 8.20
N ASP A 53 -3.87 -10.13 7.25
CA ASP A 53 -4.62 -10.52 6.04
C ASP A 53 -3.73 -11.14 4.97
N PHE A 54 -2.52 -10.58 4.77
CA PHE A 54 -1.54 -11.00 3.77
C PHE A 54 -0.15 -11.10 4.39
N SER A 55 0.58 -12.16 4.07
CA SER A 55 1.99 -12.26 4.44
C SER A 55 2.82 -11.38 3.53
N THR A 56 3.60 -10.45 4.09
CA THR A 56 4.50 -9.58 3.32
C THR A 56 5.94 -9.77 3.78
N GLY A 57 6.90 -9.24 3.02
CA GLY A 57 8.34 -9.35 3.31
C GLY A 57 9.18 -9.45 2.06
N SER A 58 8.69 -10.21 1.07
CA SER A 58 9.18 -10.09 -0.30
C SER A 58 8.52 -8.87 -0.94
N VAL A 59 9.35 -7.93 -1.37
CA VAL A 59 8.93 -6.70 -2.05
C VAL A 59 8.13 -7.08 -3.30
N GLY A 60 7.06 -6.33 -3.59
CA GLY A 60 6.18 -6.50 -4.73
C GLY A 60 5.10 -7.59 -4.59
N LEU A 61 5.34 -8.66 -3.81
CA LEU A 61 4.38 -9.77 -3.70
C LEU A 61 3.08 -9.38 -2.99
N GLY A 62 3.17 -8.60 -1.91
CA GLY A 62 1.97 -8.15 -1.18
C GLY A 62 1.04 -7.31 -2.08
N VAL A 63 1.64 -6.50 -2.95
CA VAL A 63 0.94 -5.67 -3.94
C VAL A 63 0.18 -6.54 -4.93
N ALA A 64 0.88 -7.42 -5.64
CA ALA A 64 0.27 -8.34 -6.61
C ALA A 64 -0.80 -9.24 -5.97
N GLN A 65 -0.57 -9.72 -4.74
CA GLN A 65 -1.53 -10.55 -4.00
C GLN A 65 -2.88 -9.86 -3.80
N THR A 66 -2.91 -8.56 -3.52
CA THR A 66 -4.18 -7.84 -3.35
C THR A 66 -4.99 -7.78 -4.65
N LEU A 67 -4.31 -7.58 -5.78
CA LEU A 67 -4.94 -7.58 -7.10
C LEU A 67 -5.54 -8.94 -7.43
N PHE A 68 -4.76 -10.01 -7.32
CA PHE A 68 -5.25 -11.37 -7.61
C PHE A 68 -6.29 -11.84 -6.61
N SER A 69 -6.24 -11.38 -5.35
CA SER A 69 -7.29 -11.66 -4.36
C SER A 69 -8.61 -11.00 -4.74
N SER A 70 -8.56 -9.79 -5.31
CA SER A 70 -9.77 -9.13 -5.80
C SER A 70 -10.35 -9.83 -7.03
N LEU A 71 -9.50 -10.23 -7.98
CA LEU A 71 -9.92 -11.05 -9.12
C LEU A 71 -10.52 -12.39 -8.67
N THR A 72 -9.94 -13.01 -7.64
CA THR A 72 -10.45 -14.25 -7.06
C THR A 72 -11.81 -14.02 -6.40
N GLN A 73 -12.00 -12.92 -5.68
CA GLN A 73 -13.30 -12.53 -5.11
C GLN A 73 -14.38 -12.43 -6.19
N ASP A 74 -14.08 -11.75 -7.30
CA ASP A 74 -14.99 -11.63 -8.44
C ASP A 74 -15.27 -13.00 -9.08
N TYR A 75 -14.24 -13.83 -9.24
CA TYR A 75 -14.35 -15.17 -9.80
C TYR A 75 -15.29 -16.07 -8.98
N VAL A 76 -15.07 -16.18 -7.66
CA VAL A 76 -15.89 -17.06 -6.81
C VAL A 76 -17.35 -16.56 -6.71
N LYS A 77 -17.56 -15.25 -6.79
CA LYS A 77 -18.89 -14.65 -6.85
C LYS A 77 -19.61 -14.99 -8.15
N ALA A 78 -18.93 -14.84 -9.29
CA ALA A 78 -19.49 -15.17 -10.60
C ALA A 78 -19.89 -16.66 -10.72
N HIS A 79 -19.16 -17.56 -10.05
CA HIS A 79 -19.48 -18.99 -10.01
C HIS A 79 -20.54 -19.36 -8.97
N GLY A 80 -21.03 -18.38 -8.20
CA GLY A 80 -22.03 -18.62 -7.17
C GLY A 80 -21.54 -19.41 -5.97
N TRP A 81 -20.22 -19.49 -5.74
CA TRP A 81 -19.62 -20.20 -4.60
C TRP A 81 -19.58 -19.36 -3.32
N ALA A 82 -19.79 -18.05 -3.44
CA ALA A 82 -19.74 -17.09 -2.34
C ALA A 82 -20.94 -16.12 -2.33
N LYS A 83 -22.15 -16.60 -2.70
CA LYS A 83 -23.33 -15.74 -2.93
C LYS A 83 -23.70 -14.85 -1.75
N ASP A 84 -23.56 -15.34 -0.53
CA ASP A 84 -23.93 -14.60 0.69
C ASP A 84 -22.74 -13.87 1.34
N ARG A 85 -21.54 -13.96 0.74
CA ARG A 85 -20.35 -13.34 1.30
C ARG A 85 -20.24 -11.89 0.80
N PRO A 86 -20.25 -10.90 1.70
CA PRO A 86 -20.05 -9.51 1.30
C PRO A 86 -18.64 -9.33 0.70
N GLU A 87 -18.56 -8.50 -0.34
CA GLU A 87 -17.29 -8.12 -0.96
C GLU A 87 -16.53 -7.14 -0.05
N GLY A 88 -15.20 -7.24 -0.09
CA GLY A 88 -14.28 -6.30 0.54
C GLY A 88 -13.32 -5.71 -0.47
N ARG A 89 -12.68 -4.60 -0.07
CA ARG A 89 -11.56 -4.01 -0.81
C ARG A 89 -10.26 -4.73 -0.46
N MET A 90 -9.43 -4.97 -1.47
CA MET A 90 -8.06 -5.47 -1.30
C MET A 90 -7.10 -4.29 -1.40
N VAL A 91 -6.55 -3.88 -0.26
CA VAL A 91 -5.74 -2.68 -0.12
C VAL A 91 -4.28 -3.05 0.03
N ALA A 92 -3.38 -2.42 -0.72
CA ALA A 92 -1.93 -2.55 -0.52
C ALA A 92 -1.32 -1.21 -0.10
N LEU A 93 -0.46 -1.24 0.92
CA LEU A 93 0.45 -0.14 1.23
C LEU A 93 1.78 -0.41 0.52
N VAL A 94 2.14 0.45 -0.43
CA VAL A 94 3.24 0.21 -1.37
C VAL A 94 4.32 1.27 -1.14
N GLY A 95 5.59 0.88 -1.09
CA GLY A 95 6.68 1.87 -1.21
C GLY A 95 6.88 2.31 -2.65
N ASP A 96 7.28 3.55 -2.89
CA ASP A 96 7.73 3.98 -4.22
C ASP A 96 8.87 3.12 -4.78
N ALA A 97 9.88 2.79 -4.00
CA ALA A 97 10.95 1.88 -4.41
C ALA A 97 10.47 0.44 -4.67
N GLU A 98 9.33 0.04 -4.09
CA GLU A 98 8.73 -1.27 -4.35
C GLU A 98 8.10 -1.34 -5.75
N LEU A 99 7.78 -0.20 -6.37
CA LEU A 99 7.29 -0.12 -7.76
C LEU A 99 8.34 -0.50 -8.81
N ASP A 100 9.60 -0.70 -8.44
CA ASP A 100 10.64 -1.19 -9.36
C ASP A 100 10.54 -2.71 -9.59
N GLU A 101 9.75 -3.43 -8.80
CA GLU A 101 9.56 -4.88 -8.96
C GLU A 101 8.72 -5.21 -10.20
N GLY A 102 9.27 -6.09 -11.06
CA GLY A 102 8.65 -6.47 -12.34
C GLY A 102 7.23 -7.05 -12.19
N ASN A 103 6.99 -7.79 -11.11
CA ASN A 103 5.71 -8.46 -10.87
C ASN A 103 4.54 -7.48 -10.68
N ILE A 104 4.82 -6.23 -10.26
CA ILE A 104 3.79 -5.19 -10.14
C ILE A 104 3.26 -4.84 -11.52
N PHE A 105 4.13 -4.60 -12.49
CA PHE A 105 3.74 -4.28 -13.87
C PHE A 105 3.02 -5.46 -14.55
N GLU A 106 3.49 -6.68 -14.31
CA GLU A 106 2.82 -7.89 -14.79
C GLU A 106 1.39 -7.99 -14.24
N SER A 107 1.22 -7.74 -12.93
CA SER A 107 -0.10 -7.78 -12.29
C SER A 107 -1.03 -6.67 -12.79
N LEU A 108 -0.52 -5.47 -13.10
CA LEU A 108 -1.29 -4.37 -13.67
C LEU A 108 -1.93 -4.77 -15.01
N LEU A 109 -1.17 -5.48 -15.85
CA LEU A 109 -1.68 -5.97 -17.13
C LEU A 109 -2.83 -6.98 -16.95
N ASP A 110 -2.71 -7.89 -15.98
CA ASP A 110 -3.80 -8.83 -15.68
C ASP A 110 -5.02 -8.14 -15.09
N GLY A 111 -4.81 -7.15 -14.22
CA GLY A 111 -5.90 -6.31 -13.69
C GLY A 111 -6.69 -5.61 -14.80
N TRP A 112 -6.00 -5.04 -15.80
CA TRP A 112 -6.63 -4.40 -16.94
C TRP A 112 -7.44 -5.39 -17.80
N LYS A 113 -6.87 -6.57 -18.13
CA LYS A 113 -7.57 -7.60 -18.93
C LYS A 113 -8.87 -8.09 -18.28
N GLN A 114 -8.91 -8.13 -16.95
CA GLN A 114 -9.99 -8.73 -16.18
C GLN A 114 -10.96 -7.71 -15.57
N ASN A 115 -10.84 -6.43 -15.93
CA ASN A 115 -11.65 -5.35 -15.36
C ASN A 115 -11.60 -5.34 -13.82
N LEU A 116 -10.39 -5.22 -13.27
CA LEU A 116 -10.14 -5.21 -11.84
C LEU A 116 -11.02 -4.18 -11.11
N ARG A 117 -11.69 -4.63 -10.06
CA ARG A 117 -12.48 -3.80 -9.15
C ARG A 117 -12.03 -4.04 -7.72
N ASN A 118 -12.51 -3.24 -6.78
CA ASN A 118 -12.28 -3.45 -5.33
C ASN A 118 -10.80 -3.60 -4.93
N CYS A 119 -9.86 -3.03 -5.68
CA CYS A 119 -8.42 -3.09 -5.39
C CYS A 119 -7.85 -1.67 -5.30
N TRP A 120 -7.17 -1.38 -4.18
CA TRP A 120 -6.71 -0.03 -3.84
C TRP A 120 -5.23 -0.09 -3.48
N TRP A 121 -4.39 0.62 -4.23
CA TRP A 121 -2.97 0.72 -3.91
C TRP A 121 -2.66 2.12 -3.40
N ILE A 122 -2.09 2.19 -2.21
CA ILE A 122 -1.65 3.43 -1.56
C ILE A 122 -0.13 3.46 -1.65
N VAL A 123 0.37 4.25 -2.60
CA VAL A 123 1.81 4.41 -2.82
C VAL A 123 2.34 5.51 -1.90
N ASP A 124 3.16 5.11 -0.93
CA ASP A 124 3.98 5.98 -0.10
C ASP A 124 5.18 6.46 -0.92
N TYR A 125 5.01 7.62 -1.57
CA TYR A 125 6.03 8.27 -2.38
C TYR A 125 6.86 9.24 -1.54
N ASN A 126 7.83 8.69 -0.81
CA ASN A 126 8.72 9.46 0.06
C ASN A 126 10.04 9.88 -0.64
N ARG A 127 10.23 9.45 -1.89
CA ARG A 127 11.37 9.77 -2.77
C ARG A 127 12.68 9.09 -2.39
N GLN A 128 12.64 8.05 -1.56
CA GLN A 128 13.82 7.37 -1.04
C GLN A 128 13.68 5.85 -1.10
N SER A 129 14.74 5.20 -1.55
CA SER A 129 14.97 3.77 -1.37
C SER A 129 16.01 3.55 -0.26
N LEU A 130 16.41 2.30 -0.03
CA LEU A 130 17.40 1.96 0.99
C LEU A 130 18.76 2.64 0.74
N ASP A 131 19.20 2.66 -0.53
CA ASP A 131 20.55 3.09 -0.93
C ASP A 131 20.56 4.23 -1.97
N ALA A 132 19.39 4.73 -2.38
CA ALA A 132 19.29 5.74 -3.43
C ALA A 132 18.08 6.67 -3.26
N VAL A 133 18.25 7.91 -3.73
CA VAL A 133 17.14 8.86 -3.91
C VAL A 133 16.45 8.52 -5.23
N VAL A 134 15.11 8.43 -5.19
CA VAL A 134 14.30 8.18 -6.39
C VAL A 134 14.47 9.34 -7.37
N ARG A 135 14.61 9.03 -8.66
CA ARG A 135 14.80 10.06 -9.71
C ARG A 135 13.66 11.07 -9.69
N GLU A 136 14.00 12.35 -9.77
CA GLU A 136 13.00 13.42 -9.91
C GLU A 136 12.12 13.19 -11.15
N GLY A 137 10.83 13.50 -11.01
CA GLY A 137 9.83 13.28 -12.06
C GLY A 137 9.35 11.84 -12.24
N LEU A 138 9.86 10.85 -11.48
CA LEU A 138 9.43 9.46 -11.62
C LEU A 138 7.94 9.26 -11.26
N TRP A 139 7.41 10.03 -10.30
CA TRP A 139 5.99 9.97 -9.94
C TRP A 139 5.05 10.28 -11.13
N GLU A 140 5.43 11.17 -12.04
CA GLU A 140 4.63 11.49 -13.24
C GLU A 140 4.59 10.29 -14.20
N ARG A 141 5.69 9.54 -14.28
CA ARG A 141 5.76 8.30 -15.07
C ARG A 141 4.88 7.22 -14.48
N TYR A 142 4.89 7.06 -13.16
CA TYR A 142 3.97 6.13 -12.49
C TYR A 142 2.52 6.56 -12.66
N GLU A 143 2.18 7.85 -12.50
CA GLU A 143 0.83 8.34 -12.74
C GLU A 143 0.33 7.98 -14.16
N GLN A 144 1.14 8.26 -15.17
CA GLN A 144 0.82 7.93 -16.57
C GLN A 144 0.66 6.42 -16.78
N LEU A 145 1.57 5.62 -16.21
CA LEU A 145 1.51 4.17 -16.27
C LEU A 145 0.20 3.62 -15.70
N PHE A 146 -0.16 4.01 -14.46
CA PHE A 146 -1.39 3.58 -13.82
C PHE A 146 -2.62 3.97 -14.64
N LYS A 147 -2.68 5.22 -15.12
CA LYS A 147 -3.76 5.70 -16.01
C LYS A 147 -3.85 4.90 -17.30
N ASN A 148 -2.72 4.54 -17.92
CA ASN A 148 -2.69 3.71 -19.12
C ASN A 148 -3.25 2.30 -18.88
N PHE A 149 -3.12 1.78 -17.66
CA PHE A 149 -3.76 0.53 -17.23
C PHE A 149 -5.18 0.72 -16.68
N GLY A 150 -5.79 1.89 -16.88
CA GLY A 150 -7.18 2.16 -16.53
C GLY A 150 -7.45 2.39 -15.05
N TRP A 151 -6.41 2.64 -14.25
CA TRP A 151 -6.59 2.99 -12.84
C TRP A 151 -7.08 4.43 -12.67
N ASP A 152 -7.94 4.63 -11.67
CA ASP A 152 -8.23 5.96 -11.14
C ASP A 152 -7.09 6.36 -10.19
N VAL A 153 -6.40 7.45 -10.52
CA VAL A 153 -5.19 7.90 -9.81
C VAL A 153 -5.49 9.20 -9.09
N VAL A 154 -5.44 9.16 -7.76
CA VAL A 154 -5.62 10.31 -6.88
C VAL A 154 -4.28 10.70 -6.28
N ILE A 155 -3.80 11.91 -6.61
CA ILE A 155 -2.54 12.44 -6.08
C ILE A 155 -2.82 13.26 -4.82
N VAL A 156 -2.22 12.86 -3.71
CA VAL A 156 -2.30 13.55 -2.41
C VAL A 156 -0.95 14.18 -2.09
N LYS A 157 -0.67 15.35 -2.68
CA LYS A 157 0.64 16.00 -2.56
C LYS A 157 0.76 16.99 -1.40
N TYR A 158 -0.32 17.71 -1.06
CA TYR A 158 -0.27 18.80 -0.09
C TYR A 158 -1.24 18.65 1.07
N GLY A 159 -0.75 18.91 2.27
CA GLY A 159 -1.57 18.95 3.49
C GLY A 159 -2.43 20.23 3.59
N SER A 160 -3.42 20.21 4.50
CA SER A 160 -4.34 21.34 4.69
C SER A 160 -3.65 22.66 5.04
N LEU A 161 -2.59 22.62 5.88
CA LEU A 161 -1.81 23.80 6.25
C LEU A 161 -1.04 24.39 5.06
N GLN A 162 -0.48 23.54 4.20
CA GLN A 162 0.17 23.99 2.96
C GLN A 162 -0.86 24.63 2.03
N GLN A 163 -2.02 23.98 1.85
CA GLN A 163 -3.10 24.53 1.02
C GLN A 163 -3.63 25.87 1.55
N ALA A 164 -3.63 26.09 2.87
CA ALA A 164 -3.95 27.37 3.47
C ALA A 164 -2.87 28.42 3.14
N ALA A 165 -1.59 28.09 3.36
CA ALA A 165 -0.47 28.98 3.07
C ALA A 165 -0.38 29.38 1.58
N PHE A 166 -0.73 28.49 0.66
CA PHE A 166 -0.75 28.78 -0.78
C PHE A 166 -1.78 29.85 -1.17
N LYS A 167 -2.78 30.12 -0.33
CA LYS A 167 -3.79 31.16 -0.57
C LYS A 167 -3.37 32.54 -0.06
N GLU A 168 -2.28 32.63 0.70
CA GLU A 168 -1.76 33.90 1.22
C GLU A 168 -0.93 34.64 0.15
N PRO A 169 -0.70 35.96 0.29
CA PRO A 169 0.18 36.70 -0.62
C PRO A 169 1.57 36.06 -0.74
N GLY A 170 1.96 35.68 -1.97
CA GLY A 170 3.21 34.95 -2.24
C GLY A 170 3.08 33.42 -2.22
N GLY A 171 1.89 32.88 -1.94
CA GLY A 171 1.63 31.45 -1.87
C GLY A 171 1.97 30.67 -3.14
N ASP A 172 1.78 31.25 -4.33
CA ASP A 172 2.19 30.62 -5.60
C ASP A 172 3.70 30.40 -5.69
N ARG A 173 4.50 31.36 -5.21
CA ARG A 173 5.97 31.22 -5.16
C ARG A 173 6.39 30.17 -4.15
N LEU A 174 5.73 30.10 -3.00
CA LEU A 174 5.96 29.06 -1.99
C LEU A 174 5.65 27.67 -2.58
N LYS A 175 4.50 27.52 -3.24
CA LYS A 175 4.11 26.27 -3.89
C LYS A 175 5.12 25.86 -4.95
N GLN A 176 5.51 26.78 -5.84
CA GLN A 176 6.50 26.51 -6.87
C GLN A 176 7.84 26.08 -6.26
N TRP A 177 8.31 26.78 -5.21
CA TRP A 177 9.54 26.42 -4.52
C TRP A 177 9.46 25.01 -3.92
N ILE A 178 8.35 24.63 -3.26
CA ILE A 178 8.16 23.27 -2.73
C ILE A 178 8.18 22.23 -3.86
N ASP A 179 7.53 22.53 -4.99
CA ASP A 179 7.41 21.61 -6.12
C ASP A 179 8.73 21.37 -6.85
N THR A 180 9.60 22.39 -6.91
CA THR A 180 10.89 22.33 -7.58
C THR A 180 12.06 22.12 -6.62
N CYS A 181 11.80 21.96 -5.33
CA CYS A 181 12.86 21.75 -4.34
C CYS A 181 13.48 20.37 -4.58
N PRO A 182 14.80 20.29 -4.85
CA PRO A 182 15.46 19.02 -5.06
C PRO A 182 15.40 18.17 -3.78
N ASN A 183 15.51 16.85 -3.96
CA ASN A 183 15.62 15.90 -2.85
C ASN A 183 16.93 16.06 -2.07
#